data_AF-A0A1G8ZRH6-F1
#
_entry.id   AF-A0A1G8ZRH6-F1
#
_cell.length_a   1.000
_cell.length_b   1.000
_cell.length_c   1.000
_cell.angle_alpha   90.00
_cell.angle_beta   90.00
_cell.angle_gamma   90.00
#
_symmetry.space_group_name_H-M   'P 1'
#
loop_
_entity.id
_entity.type
_entity.pdbx_description
1 polymer ?
#
loop_
_entity_poly.entity_id
_entity_poly.type
_entity_poly.pdbx_seq_one_letter_code
_entity_poly.pdbx_strand_id
1 'polypeptide(L)'
;MQTSHDAFRTFRRVMFAGIALNVLLGLWLWWWPEDFLALIRADMAAPPTWPRYAGLAMLAMGLLYLPAALAPLHNRLVALLSILLRGCFALFFLFASGLLWLPALYEAVLAVLQGVAFWRGWRADLMAKP
;
A
#
# COMPACT_ATOMS: atom_id res chain seq x y z
N MET A 1 -6.62 27.61 2.31
CA MET A 1 -5.33 27.14 1.77
C MET A 1 -4.84 26.00 2.65
N GLN A 2 -4.62 24.81 2.10
CA GLN A 2 -4.11 23.69 2.89
C GLN A 2 -2.59 23.84 2.99
N THR A 3 -2.06 23.91 4.21
CA THR A 3 -0.61 24.09 4.43
C THR A 3 0.13 22.81 4.03
N SER A 4 1.40 22.92 3.61
CA SER A 4 2.25 21.77 3.28
C SER A 4 2.28 20.74 4.42
N HIS A 5 2.29 21.21 5.67
CA HIS A 5 2.22 20.39 6.88
C HIS A 5 0.95 19.53 6.98
N ASP A 6 -0.22 20.04 6.61
CA ASP A 6 -1.48 19.28 6.68
C ASP A 6 -1.54 18.18 5.63
N ALA A 7 -1.01 18.45 4.43
CA ALA A 7 -0.92 17.47 3.36
C ALA A 7 0.03 16.32 3.75
N PHE A 8 1.21 16.63 4.31
CA PHE A 8 2.15 15.61 4.78
C PHE A 8 1.62 14.84 6.01
N ARG A 9 0.88 15.49 6.91
CA ARG A 9 0.21 14.79 8.02
C ARG A 9 -0.81 13.77 7.51
N THR A 10 -1.58 14.14 6.50
CA THR A 10 -2.55 13.24 5.85
C THR A 10 -1.83 12.09 5.15
N PHE A 11 -0.77 12.37 4.40
CA PHE A 11 0.07 11.35 3.77
C PHE A 11 0.60 10.33 4.78
N ARG A 12 1.16 10.81 5.91
CA ARG A 12 1.67 9.94 6.98
C ARG A 12 0.58 9.04 7.55
N ARG A 13 -0.63 9.57 7.81
CA ARG A 13 -1.76 8.77 8.31
C ARG A 13 -2.16 7.67 7.33
N VAL A 14 -2.28 8.00 6.05
CA VAL A 14 -2.62 7.02 5.01
C VAL A 14 -1.51 5.97 4.84
N MET A 15 -0.25 6.37 4.93
CA MET A 15 0.89 5.44 4.94
C MET A 15 0.84 4.48 6.14
N PHE A 16 0.68 5.00 7.35
CA PHE A 16 0.57 4.16 8.55
C PHE A 16 -0.64 3.22 8.49
N ALA A 17 -1.80 3.70 8.03
CA ALA A 17 -2.98 2.85 7.82
C ALA A 17 -2.68 1.73 6.80
N GLY A 18 -2.03 2.06 5.68
CA GLY A 18 -1.64 1.07 4.68
C GLY A 18 -0.56 0.09 5.15
N ILE A 19 0.35 0.49 6.04
CA ILE A 19 1.33 -0.41 6.67
C ILE A 19 0.63 -1.33 7.66
N ALA A 20 -0.23 -0.79 8.52
CA ALA A 20 -1.01 -1.58 9.47
C ALA A 20 -1.89 -2.62 8.76
N LEU A 21 -2.56 -2.24 7.67
CA LEU A 21 -3.35 -3.16 6.86
C LEU A 21 -2.47 -4.22 6.18
N ASN A 22 -1.33 -3.86 5.61
CA ASN A 22 -0.38 -4.85 5.06
C ASN A 22 0.11 -5.82 6.13
N VAL A 23 0.31 -5.37 7.37
CA VAL A 23 0.69 -6.24 8.49
C VAL A 23 -0.46 -7.17 8.87
N LEU A 24 -1.67 -6.64 9.06
CA LEU A 24 -2.83 -7.46 9.43
C LEU A 24 -3.15 -8.50 8.36
N LEU A 25 -3.23 -8.08 7.10
CA LEU A 25 -3.48 -8.97 5.96
C LEU A 25 -2.33 -9.95 5.75
N GLY A 26 -1.08 -9.48 5.90
CA GLY A 26 0.10 -10.33 5.78
C GLY A 26 0.16 -11.42 6.85
N LEU A 27 -0.15 -11.09 8.11
CA LEU A 27 -0.26 -12.07 9.19
C LEU A 27 -1.42 -13.05 8.97
N TRP A 28 -2.58 -12.56 8.52
CA TRP A 28 -3.72 -13.41 8.22
C TRP A 28 -3.38 -14.41 7.11
N LEU A 29 -2.83 -13.93 5.99
CA LEU A 29 -2.46 -14.77 4.86
C LEU A 29 -1.32 -15.75 5.19
N TRP A 30 -0.45 -15.41 6.15
CA TRP A 30 0.64 -16.27 6.59
C TRP A 30 0.17 -17.42 7.49
N TRP A 31 -0.70 -17.15 8.46
CA TRP A 31 -1.21 -18.18 9.38
C TRP A 31 -2.42 -18.94 8.82
N TRP A 32 -3.40 -18.24 8.24
CA TRP A 32 -4.66 -18.80 7.74
C TRP A 32 -4.94 -18.38 6.29
N PRO A 33 -4.13 -18.86 5.33
CA PRO A 33 -4.31 -18.52 3.92
C PRO A 33 -5.66 -19.00 3.37
N GLU A 34 -6.15 -20.15 3.84
CA GLU A 34 -7.42 -20.75 3.40
C GLU A 34 -8.61 -19.87 3.74
N ASP A 35 -8.70 -19.37 4.97
CA ASP A 35 -9.78 -18.50 5.43
C ASP A 35 -9.81 -17.19 4.64
N PHE A 36 -8.62 -16.61 4.38
CA PHE A 36 -8.53 -15.38 3.61
C PHE A 36 -8.93 -15.59 2.15
N LEU A 37 -8.47 -16.66 1.51
CA LEU A 37 -8.81 -17.00 0.13
C LEU A 37 -10.31 -17.32 -0.01
N ALA A 38 -10.89 -18.02 0.97
CA ALA A 38 -12.32 -18.28 1.05
C ALA A 38 -13.15 -16.99 1.17
N LEU A 39 -12.69 -16.02 1.97
CA LEU A 39 -13.34 -14.71 2.11
C LEU A 39 -13.42 -13.95 0.78
N ILE A 40 -12.32 -13.94 0.02
CA ILE A 40 -12.26 -13.26 -1.28
C ILE A 40 -12.74 -14.15 -2.44
N ARG A 41 -13.25 -15.36 -2.15
CA ARG A 41 -13.68 -16.37 -3.14
C ARG A 41 -12.62 -16.62 -4.21
N ALA A 42 -11.36 -16.62 -3.83
CA ALA A 42 -10.24 -16.95 -4.70
C ALA A 42 -9.92 -18.44 -4.62
N ASP A 43 -9.57 -19.04 -5.75
CA ASP A 43 -9.13 -20.42 -5.78
C ASP A 43 -7.84 -20.58 -4.99
N MET A 44 -7.76 -21.66 -4.21
CA MET A 44 -6.57 -21.97 -3.45
C MET A 44 -5.46 -22.40 -4.40
N ALA A 45 -4.47 -21.53 -4.60
CA ALA A 45 -3.26 -21.89 -5.31
C ALA A 45 -2.54 -23.00 -4.52
N ALA A 46 -2.60 -24.23 -5.03
CA ALA A 46 -1.81 -25.34 -4.51
C ALA A 46 -0.41 -25.29 -5.17
N PRO A 47 0.69 -25.29 -4.40
CA PRO A 47 0.79 -25.42 -2.94
C PRO A 47 0.54 -24.10 -2.16
N PRO A 48 0.09 -24.19 -0.88
CA PRO A 48 -0.21 -23.03 -0.01
C PRO A 48 1.03 -22.19 0.37
N THR A 49 2.22 -22.56 -0.11
CA THR A 49 3.44 -21.78 0.03
C THR A 49 3.33 -20.42 -0.64
N TRP A 50 2.61 -20.32 -1.78
CA TRP A 50 2.46 -19.06 -2.51
C TRP A 50 1.63 -18.01 -1.78
N PRO A 51 0.43 -18.34 -1.24
CA PRO A 51 -0.30 -17.42 -0.35
C PRO A 51 0.52 -16.97 0.85
N ARG A 52 1.21 -17.90 1.54
CA ARG A 52 2.06 -17.58 2.69
C ARG A 52 3.22 -16.65 2.32
N TYR A 53 3.83 -16.86 1.15
CA TYR A 53 4.87 -15.97 0.62
C TYR A 53 4.31 -14.58 0.31
N ALA A 54 3.12 -14.48 -0.28
CA ALA A 54 2.46 -13.20 -0.48
C ALA A 54 2.22 -12.46 0.86
N GLY A 55 1.84 -13.19 1.92
CA GLY A 55 1.67 -12.61 3.25
C GLY A 55 2.98 -12.06 3.82
N LEU A 56 4.07 -12.80 3.66
CA LEU A 56 5.41 -12.36 4.02
C LEU A 56 5.85 -11.12 3.20
N ALA A 57 5.56 -11.11 1.90
CA ALA A 57 5.87 -9.98 1.03
C ALA A 57 5.11 -8.71 1.46
N MET A 58 3.84 -8.82 1.88
CA MET A 58 3.07 -7.69 2.42
C MET A 58 3.71 -7.13 3.70
N LEU A 59 4.15 -8.00 4.61
CA LEU A 59 4.86 -7.62 5.83
C LEU A 59 6.18 -6.90 5.52
N ALA A 60 6.99 -7.47 4.63
CA ALA A 60 8.26 -6.90 4.20
C ALA A 60 8.05 -5.52 3.54
N MET A 61 7.06 -5.38 2.66
CA MET A 61 6.72 -4.10 2.04
C MET A 61 6.28 -3.06 3.08
N GLY A 62 5.49 -3.48 4.08
CA GLY A 62 5.12 -2.60 5.20
C GLY A 62 6.33 -2.00 5.92
N LEU A 63 7.35 -2.83 6.19
CA LEU A 63 8.61 -2.39 6.80
C LEU A 63 9.42 -1.49 5.86
N LEU A 64 9.48 -1.80 4.56
CA LEU A 64 10.18 -0.99 3.56
C LEU A 64 9.55 0.39 3.37
N TYR A 65 8.24 0.53 3.62
CA TYR A 65 7.53 1.81 3.54
C TYR A 65 7.63 2.65 4.82
N LEU A 66 8.12 2.08 5.92
CA LEU A 66 8.26 2.78 7.21
C LEU A 66 9.06 4.10 7.12
N PRO A 67 10.19 4.18 6.39
CA PRO A 67 10.95 5.42 6.24
C PRO A 67 10.15 6.54 5.54
N ALA A 68 9.29 6.18 4.57
CA ALA A 68 8.40 7.13 3.90
C ALA A 68 7.26 7.61 4.82
N ALA A 69 6.78 6.76 5.73
CA ALA A 69 5.78 7.12 6.74
C ALA A 69 6.33 8.03 7.85
N LEU A 70 7.61 7.88 8.20
CA LEU A 70 8.29 8.69 9.21
C LEU A 70 8.69 10.07 8.67
N ALA A 71 9.36 10.09 7.51
CA ALA A 71 9.92 11.30 6.92
C ALA A 71 9.71 11.34 5.38
N PRO A 72 8.49 11.64 4.90
CA PRO A 72 8.16 11.59 3.47
C PRO A 72 8.95 12.56 2.60
N LEU A 73 9.34 13.72 3.15
CA LEU A 73 10.11 14.76 2.45
C LEU A 73 11.60 14.42 2.31
N HIS A 74 12.16 13.65 3.25
CA HIS A 74 13.55 13.17 3.18
C HIS A 74 13.63 11.92 2.30
N ASN A 75 12.62 11.05 2.36
CA ASN A 75 12.56 9.78 1.64
C ASN A 75 11.60 9.83 0.44
N ARG A 76 11.72 10.89 -0.39
CA ARG A 76 10.84 11.15 -1.54
C ARG A 76 10.79 9.96 -2.52
N LEU A 77 11.94 9.34 -2.77
CA LEU A 77 12.04 8.16 -3.64
C LEU A 77 11.27 6.96 -3.08
N VAL A 78 11.38 6.70 -1.78
CA VAL A 78 10.64 5.60 -1.12
C VAL A 78 9.14 5.88 -1.14
N ALA A 79 8.73 7.13 -0.92
CA ALA A 79 7.32 7.53 -1.02
C ALA A 79 6.77 7.32 -2.45
N LEU A 80 7.48 7.77 -3.48
CA LEU A 80 7.09 7.56 -4.88
C LEU A 80 7.07 6.07 -5.25
N LEU A 81 8.08 5.31 -4.85
CA LEU A 81 8.14 3.87 -5.06
C LEU A 81 6.97 3.17 -4.36
N SER A 82 6.60 3.57 -3.15
CA SER A 82 5.45 2.98 -2.45
C SER A 82 4.14 3.19 -3.21
N ILE A 83 3.92 4.39 -3.77
CA ILE A 83 2.73 4.69 -4.58
C ILE A 83 2.73 3.87 -5.87
N LEU A 84 3.87 3.82 -6.56
CA LEU A 84 4.02 3.07 -7.81
C LEU A 84 3.82 1.56 -7.59
N LEU A 85 4.46 0.99 -6.57
CA LEU A 85 4.32 -0.43 -6.23
C LEU A 85 2.88 -0.78 -5.86
N ARG A 86 2.19 0.05 -5.08
CA ARG A 86 0.76 -0.15 -4.81
C ARG A 86 -0.09 -0.10 -6.07
N GLY A 87 0.17 0.83 -6.97
CA GLY A 87 -0.46 0.87 -8.28
C GLY A 87 -0.19 -0.39 -9.12
N CYS A 88 1.06 -0.85 -9.15
CA CYS A 88 1.44 -2.10 -9.82
C CYS A 88 0.75 -3.32 -9.20
N PHE A 89 0.66 -3.41 -7.87
CA PHE A 89 -0.06 -4.48 -7.20
C PHE A 89 -1.57 -4.42 -7.50
N ALA A 90 -2.16 -3.23 -7.51
CA ALA A 90 -3.56 -3.07 -7.91
C ALA A 90 -3.82 -3.57 -9.33
N LEU A 91 -2.96 -3.20 -10.28
CA LEU A 91 -3.04 -3.69 -11.67
C LEU A 91 -2.80 -5.20 -11.73
N PHE A 92 -1.81 -5.71 -11.01
CA PHE A 92 -1.53 -7.14 -10.93
C PHE A 92 -2.77 -7.90 -10.45
N PHE A 93 -3.40 -7.49 -9.35
CA PHE A 93 -4.62 -8.14 -8.85
C PHE A 93 -5.84 -7.94 -9.76
N LEU A 94 -5.90 -6.84 -10.52
CA LEU A 94 -6.96 -6.61 -11.49
C LEU A 94 -6.87 -7.53 -12.71
N PHE A 95 -5.65 -7.80 -13.18
CA PHE A 95 -5.39 -8.65 -14.35
C PHE A 95 -5.04 -10.10 -14.00
N ALA A 96 -4.74 -10.39 -12.73
CA ALA A 96 -4.59 -11.75 -12.25
C ALA A 96 -5.94 -12.47 -12.33
N SER A 97 -5.95 -13.61 -13.01
CA SER A 97 -7.13 -14.47 -13.18
C SER A 97 -7.81 -14.76 -11.84
N GLY A 98 -9.09 -14.42 -11.69
CA GLY A 98 -9.93 -14.76 -10.53
C GLY A 98 -10.70 -13.57 -9.94
N LEU A 99 -11.42 -13.82 -8.83
CA LEU A 99 -12.23 -12.84 -8.10
C LEU A 99 -11.37 -11.90 -7.21
N LEU A 100 -10.16 -11.53 -7.62
CA LEU A 100 -9.19 -10.74 -6.85
C LEU A 100 -9.45 -9.21 -6.89
N TRP A 101 -10.67 -8.81 -7.21
CA TRP A 101 -11.08 -7.40 -7.31
C TRP A 101 -11.02 -6.67 -5.95
N LEU A 102 -11.24 -7.38 -4.83
CA LEU A 102 -11.17 -6.83 -3.48
C LEU A 102 -9.74 -6.35 -3.11
N PRO A 103 -8.70 -7.20 -3.21
CA PRO A 103 -7.31 -6.76 -3.08
C PRO A 103 -6.92 -5.66 -4.07
N ALA A 104 -7.38 -5.76 -5.33
CA ALA A 104 -7.10 -4.74 -6.35
C ALA A 104 -7.67 -3.37 -5.96
N LEU A 105 -8.91 -3.32 -5.49
CA LEU A 105 -9.57 -2.10 -5.03
C LEU A 105 -8.85 -1.51 -3.80
N TYR A 106 -8.48 -2.36 -2.84
CA TYR A 106 -7.74 -1.95 -1.66
C TYR A 106 -6.42 -1.25 -2.03
N GLU A 107 -5.60 -1.86 -2.87
CA GLU A 107 -4.33 -1.28 -3.30
C GLU A 107 -4.53 -0.03 -4.17
N ALA A 108 -5.53 -0.02 -5.05
CA ALA A 108 -5.85 1.13 -5.89
C ALA A 108 -6.27 2.35 -5.05
N VAL A 109 -7.16 2.16 -4.08
CA VAL A 109 -7.63 3.25 -3.21
C VAL A 109 -6.47 3.80 -2.40
N LEU A 110 -5.62 2.95 -1.83
CA LEU A 110 -4.44 3.41 -1.09
C LEU A 110 -3.43 4.12 -1.99
N ALA A 111 -3.18 3.61 -3.20
CA ALA A 111 -2.29 4.25 -4.17
C ALA A 111 -2.80 5.65 -4.55
N VAL A 112 -4.11 5.80 -4.82
CA VAL A 112 -4.72 7.08 -5.16
C VAL A 112 -4.66 8.05 -3.98
N LEU A 113 -5.04 7.61 -2.77
CA LEU A 113 -5.00 8.46 -1.59
C LEU A 113 -3.57 8.93 -1.25
N GLN A 114 -2.59 8.02 -1.34
CA GLN A 114 -1.17 8.35 -1.12
C GLN A 114 -0.63 9.25 -2.23
N GLY A 115 -0.95 8.97 -3.49
CA GLY A 115 -0.57 9.78 -4.64
C GLY A 115 -1.11 11.20 -4.57
N VAL A 116 -2.41 11.36 -4.28
CA VAL A 116 -3.05 12.68 -4.14
C VAL A 116 -2.47 13.45 -2.95
N ALA A 117 -2.29 12.80 -1.80
CA ALA A 117 -1.72 13.46 -0.62
C ALA A 117 -0.26 13.88 -0.85
N PHE A 118 0.54 13.02 -1.48
CA PHE A 118 1.94 13.33 -1.82
C PHE A 118 2.03 14.45 -2.85
N TRP A 119 1.22 14.40 -3.91
CA TRP A 119 1.18 15.44 -4.94
C TRP A 119 0.79 16.81 -4.38
N ARG A 120 -0.23 16.86 -3.50
CA ARG A 120 -0.63 18.09 -2.82
C ARG A 120 0.49 18.65 -1.94
N GLY A 121 1.17 17.78 -1.17
CA GLY A 121 2.31 18.16 -0.34
C GLY A 121 3.50 18.65 -1.17
N TRP A 122 3.79 17.98 -2.28
CA TRP A 122 4.87 18.33 -3.19
C TRP A 122 4.66 19.68 -3.88
N ARG A 123 3.46 19.95 -4.41
CA ARG A 123 3.15 21.26 -5.00
C ARG A 123 3.28 22.39 -3.99
N ALA A 124 2.85 22.15 -2.75
CA ALA A 124 2.97 23.14 -1.68
C ALA A 124 4.44 23.40 -1.30
N ASP A 125 5.30 22.37 -1.36
CA ASP A 125 6.75 22.50 -1.15
C ASP A 125 7.44 23.27 -2.29
N LEU A 126 7.06 23.01 -3.55
CA LEU A 126 7.60 23.73 -4.72
C LEU A 126 7.22 25.22 -4.73
N MET A 127 5.99 25.57 -4.33
CA MET A 127 5.55 26.97 -4.26
C MET A 127 6.13 27.74 -3.06
N ALA A 128 6.72 27.04 -2.09
CA ALA A 128 7.32 27.65 -0.90
C ALA A 128 8.83 27.90 -1.04
N LYS A 129 9.47 27.42 -2.11
CA LYS A 129 10.88 27.74 -2.42
C LYS A 129 10.94 29.07 -3.18
N PRO A 130 11.77 30.04 -2.73
CA PRO A 130 11.96 31.32 -3.41
C PRO A 130 12.66 31.18 -4.75
#